data_AF-A0A968J2H4-F1
#
_entry.id   AF-A0A968J2H4-F1
#
_cell.length_a   1.000
_cell.length_b   1.000
_cell.length_c   1.000
_cell.angle_alpha   90.00
_cell.angle_beta   90.00
_cell.angle_gamma   90.00
#
_symmetry.space_group_name_H-M   'P 1'
#
loop_
_entity.id
_entity.type
_entity.pdbx_description
1 polymer ?
#
loop_
_entity_poly.entity_id
_entity_poly.type
_entity_poly.pdbx_seq_one_letter_code
_entity_poly.pdbx_strand_id
1 'polypeptide(L)'
;MDTATTADHPLMQCEAAREAIGRDRERLETNLARQWLQAAAPGWLAIDGSLTGSAETAGHPRTVGLIKSHNTQFFPAADQAQILALAPGARSSAFVPRGRYPVCSWYLRLREVGDREPYFGLIRVETAIANLPLADTLSRWLLAEGRPLSLPDSRWDKMIYPIRDCEQYLRSREPTRVNFGWLG
;
A
#
# COMPACT_ATOMS: atom_id res chain seq x y z
N MET A 1 7.87 -18.45 -38.01
CA MET A 1 6.90 -18.30 -36.91
C MET A 1 7.10 -16.89 -36.40
N ASP A 2 6.30 -15.96 -36.92
CA ASP A 2 6.59 -14.53 -36.98
C ASP A 2 6.51 -13.82 -35.63
N THR A 3 7.66 -13.35 -35.15
CA THR A 3 7.80 -12.46 -34.00
C THR A 3 7.24 -11.05 -34.23
N ALA A 4 6.86 -10.72 -35.47
CA ALA A 4 6.30 -9.43 -35.85
C ALA A 4 4.81 -9.26 -35.52
N THR A 5 4.06 -10.34 -35.29
CA THR A 5 2.59 -10.26 -35.12
C THR A 5 2.17 -9.96 -33.67
N THR A 6 3.05 -10.19 -32.69
CA THR A 6 2.74 -10.02 -31.26
C THR A 6 2.82 -8.56 -30.78
N ALA A 7 3.62 -7.71 -31.43
CA ALA A 7 3.79 -6.31 -31.01
C ALA A 7 2.61 -5.39 -31.38
N ASP A 8 1.80 -5.78 -32.37
CA ASP A 8 0.69 -4.97 -32.90
C ASP A 8 -0.69 -5.36 -32.34
N HIS A 9 -0.76 -6.30 -31.40
CA HIS A 9 -2.04 -6.71 -30.82
C HIS A 9 -2.55 -5.63 -29.82
N PRO A 10 -3.76 -5.06 -30.00
CA PRO A 10 -4.24 -3.94 -29.17
C PRO A 10 -4.27 -4.20 -27.66
N LEU A 11 -4.56 -5.44 -27.24
CA LEU A 11 -4.48 -5.84 -25.82
C LEU A 11 -3.04 -5.74 -25.27
N MET A 12 -2.05 -6.20 -26.02
CA MET A 12 -0.64 -6.16 -25.59
C MET A 12 -0.12 -4.73 -25.55
N GLN A 13 -0.56 -3.87 -26.48
CA GLN A 13 -0.24 -2.44 -26.45
C GLN A 13 -0.85 -1.76 -25.22
N CYS A 14 -2.09 -2.11 -24.86
CA CYS A 14 -2.73 -1.61 -23.65
C CYS A 14 -2.05 -2.10 -22.35
N GLU A 15 -1.60 -3.35 -22.31
CA GLU A 15 -0.81 -3.89 -21.19
C GLU A 15 0.54 -3.18 -21.06
N ALA A 16 1.28 -3.06 -22.17
CA ALA A 16 2.56 -2.34 -22.19
C ALA A 16 2.40 -0.87 -21.76
N ALA A 17 1.32 -0.20 -22.18
CA ALA A 17 1.02 1.16 -21.75
C ALA A 17 0.73 1.24 -20.25
N ARG A 18 -0.06 0.30 -19.69
CA ARG A 18 -0.34 0.23 -18.24
C ARG A 18 0.94 -0.03 -17.44
N GLU A 19 1.80 -0.92 -17.89
CA GLU A 19 3.09 -1.20 -17.26
C GLU A 19 4.04 0.01 -17.31
N ALA A 20 4.09 0.71 -18.45
CA ALA A 20 4.88 1.93 -18.58
C ALA A 20 4.41 3.03 -17.61
N ILE A 21 3.10 3.29 -17.56
CA ILE A 21 2.49 4.24 -16.63
C ILE A 21 2.75 3.83 -15.17
N GLY A 22 2.62 2.53 -14.86
CA GLY A 22 2.92 1.98 -13.54
C GLY A 22 4.36 2.27 -13.11
N ARG A 23 5.34 1.97 -13.98
CA ARG A 23 6.77 2.24 -13.72
C ARG A 23 7.06 3.73 -13.54
N ASP A 24 6.46 4.59 -14.35
CA ASP A 24 6.64 6.03 -14.22
C ASP A 24 6.06 6.56 -12.90
N ARG A 25 4.88 6.07 -12.49
CA ARG A 25 4.29 6.39 -11.19
C ARG A 25 5.19 5.93 -10.03
N GLU A 26 5.65 4.68 -10.05
CA GLU A 26 6.55 4.14 -9.01
C GLU A 26 7.86 4.95 -8.91
N ARG A 27 8.40 5.39 -10.05
CA ARG A 27 9.58 6.27 -10.08
C ARG A 27 9.30 7.62 -9.41
N LEU A 28 8.16 8.24 -9.70
CA LEU A 28 7.76 9.53 -9.11
C LEU A 28 7.54 9.40 -7.59
N GLU A 29 6.84 8.35 -7.15
CA GLU A 29 6.62 8.06 -5.73
C GLU A 29 7.94 7.84 -4.99
N THR A 30 8.85 7.05 -5.55
CA THR A 30 10.18 6.80 -4.98
C THR A 30 11.00 8.09 -4.85
N ASN A 31 10.97 8.94 -5.87
CA ASN A 31 11.69 10.22 -5.85
C ASN A 31 11.10 11.19 -4.82
N LEU A 32 9.78 11.28 -4.73
CA LEU A 32 9.10 12.12 -3.74
C LEU A 32 9.39 11.64 -2.31
N ALA A 33 9.35 10.33 -2.07
CA ALA A 33 9.73 9.75 -0.79
C ALA A 33 11.18 10.13 -0.44
N ARG A 34 12.13 9.97 -1.37
CA ARG A 34 13.53 10.37 -1.14
C ARG A 34 13.67 11.84 -0.74
N GLN A 35 12.97 12.74 -1.44
CA GLN A 35 13.00 14.18 -1.12
C GLN A 35 12.46 14.46 0.28
N TRP A 36 11.35 13.81 0.67
CA TRP A 36 10.77 13.96 2.01
C TRP A 36 11.74 13.50 3.10
N LEU A 37 12.41 12.35 2.89
CA LEU A 37 13.39 11.81 3.84
C LEU A 37 14.61 12.74 4.00
N GLN A 38 15.05 13.38 2.91
CA GLN A 38 16.15 14.36 2.94
C GLN A 38 15.77 15.68 3.59
N ALA A 39 14.51 16.11 3.46
CA ALA A 39 14.02 17.36 4.04
C ALA A 39 13.93 17.33 5.58
N ALA A 40 14.13 16.16 6.20
CA ALA A 40 14.08 15.96 7.65
C ALA A 40 12.80 16.49 8.32
N ALA A 41 11.68 16.52 7.57
CA ALA A 41 10.40 17.01 8.05
C ALA A 41 9.98 16.31 9.36
N PRO A 42 9.25 17.00 10.26
CA PRO A 42 8.68 16.34 11.44
C PRO A 42 7.61 15.31 11.04
N GLY A 43 7.33 14.37 11.94
CA GLY A 43 6.30 13.35 11.72
C GLY A 43 6.78 12.08 11.01
N TRP A 44 5.82 11.33 10.49
CA TRP A 44 6.00 10.03 9.82
C TRP A 44 5.56 10.11 8.36
N LEU A 45 6.28 9.39 7.49
CA LEU A 45 5.90 9.19 6.10
C LEU A 45 5.13 7.87 5.98
N ALA A 46 3.82 7.96 5.72
CA ALA A 46 3.00 6.82 5.36
C ALA A 46 3.04 6.60 3.84
N ILE A 47 3.33 5.37 3.43
CA ILE A 47 3.42 4.95 2.03
C ILE A 47 2.30 3.95 1.74
N ASP A 48 1.50 4.22 0.71
CA ASP A 48 0.48 3.27 0.22
C ASP A 48 1.14 2.19 -0.63
N GLY A 49 1.73 1.19 0.02
CA GLY A 49 2.46 0.12 -0.63
C GLY A 49 3.63 -0.39 0.21
N SER A 50 4.44 -1.21 -0.45
CA SER A 50 5.63 -1.82 0.15
C SER A 50 6.73 -0.78 0.39
N LEU A 51 7.45 -0.88 1.52
CA LEU A 51 8.67 -0.10 1.76
C LEU A 51 9.88 -0.68 1.02
N THR A 52 9.76 -1.86 0.41
CA THR A 52 10.87 -2.54 -0.25
C THR A 52 11.20 -1.98 -1.65
N GLY A 53 10.67 -0.80 -2.01
CA GLY A 53 11.00 -0.12 -3.26
C GLY A 53 12.41 0.50 -3.25
N SER A 54 12.92 0.89 -2.08
CA SER A 54 14.27 1.43 -1.92
C SER A 54 14.88 1.13 -0.55
N ALA A 55 16.21 1.18 -0.45
CA ALA A 55 16.90 0.99 0.82
C ALA A 55 16.58 2.14 1.79
N GLU A 56 16.43 3.35 1.26
CA GLU A 56 16.16 4.57 2.03
C GLU A 56 14.80 4.47 2.73
N THR A 57 13.75 4.03 2.03
CA THR A 57 12.40 3.90 2.63
C THR A 57 12.30 2.72 3.58
N ALA A 58 12.91 1.58 3.24
CA ALA A 58 12.94 0.39 4.09
C ALA A 58 13.70 0.61 5.41
N GLY A 59 14.78 1.39 5.39
CA GLY A 59 15.66 1.60 6.55
C GLY A 59 15.32 2.82 7.41
N HIS A 60 14.44 3.71 6.97
CA HIS A 60 14.21 4.97 7.68
C HIS A 60 13.37 4.78 8.97
N PRO A 61 13.74 5.43 10.08
CA PRO A 61 13.05 5.23 11.37
C PRO A 61 11.64 5.84 11.45
N ARG A 62 11.22 6.61 10.45
CA ARG A 62 9.92 7.30 10.42
C ARG A 62 9.10 7.02 9.16
N THR A 63 9.28 5.85 8.56
CA THR A 63 8.47 5.37 7.43
C THR A 63 7.56 4.23 7.88
N VAL A 64 6.34 4.22 7.34
CA VAL A 64 5.39 3.11 7.51
C VAL A 64 4.73 2.78 6.17
N GLY A 65 4.81 1.52 5.76
CA GLY A 65 4.17 1.02 4.54
C GLY A 65 2.83 0.38 4.86
N LEU A 66 1.84 0.60 3.99
CA LEU A 66 0.49 0.08 4.13
C LEU A 66 0.12 -0.71 2.87
N ILE A 67 0.11 -2.03 3.00
CA ILE A 67 -0.11 -2.96 1.89
C ILE A 67 -1.51 -3.55 2.01
N LYS A 68 -2.34 -3.29 1.00
CA LYS A 68 -3.74 -3.73 0.93
C LYS A 68 -3.91 -5.02 0.13
N SER A 69 -2.95 -5.34 -0.74
CA SER A 69 -2.93 -6.57 -1.53
C SER A 69 -2.32 -7.71 -0.73
N HIS A 70 -2.87 -8.91 -0.92
CA HIS A 70 -2.49 -10.11 -0.18
C HIS A 70 -2.03 -11.23 -1.14
N ASN A 71 -1.42 -10.84 -2.26
CA ASN A 71 -1.03 -11.78 -3.32
C ASN A 71 0.11 -12.71 -2.89
N THR A 72 0.92 -12.29 -1.91
CA THR A 72 2.01 -13.09 -1.35
C THR A 72 1.57 -13.71 -0.03
N GLN A 73 1.61 -15.03 0.05
CA GLN A 73 1.40 -15.77 1.29
C GLN A 73 2.77 -16.04 1.94
N PHE A 74 2.95 -15.56 3.17
CA PHE A 74 4.19 -15.76 3.94
C PHE A 74 4.13 -16.96 4.87
N PHE A 75 2.93 -17.50 5.08
CA PHE A 75 2.66 -18.46 6.12
C PHE A 75 1.91 -19.68 5.57
N PRO A 76 2.08 -20.85 6.21
CA PRO A 76 1.24 -22.01 5.96
C PRO A 76 -0.25 -21.70 6.20
N ALA A 77 -1.12 -22.55 5.67
CA ALA A 77 -2.58 -22.34 5.73
C ALA A 77 -3.12 -22.17 7.17
N ALA A 78 -2.58 -22.90 8.14
CA ALA A 78 -3.02 -22.81 9.54
C ALA A 78 -2.76 -21.43 10.16
N ASP A 79 -1.57 -20.88 9.96
CA ASP A 79 -1.19 -19.55 10.44
C ASP A 79 -1.92 -18.45 9.65
N GLN A 80 -2.12 -18.67 8.35
CA GLN A 80 -2.91 -17.77 7.50
C GLN A 80 -4.35 -17.67 8.00
N ALA A 81 -4.96 -18.78 8.43
CA ALA A 81 -6.30 -18.76 9.00
C ALA A 81 -6.39 -17.90 10.28
N GLN A 82 -5.35 -17.92 11.13
CA GLN A 82 -5.30 -17.05 12.31
C GLN A 82 -5.21 -15.57 11.94
N ILE A 83 -4.43 -15.22 10.92
CA ILE A 83 -4.33 -13.85 10.40
C ILE A 83 -5.69 -13.38 9.86
N LEU A 84 -6.38 -14.23 9.11
CA LEU A 84 -7.72 -13.95 8.59
C LEU A 84 -8.76 -13.81 9.70
N ALA A 85 -8.57 -14.48 10.84
CA ALA A 85 -9.44 -14.42 12.01
C ALA A 85 -9.09 -13.31 13.02
N LEU A 86 -8.10 -12.46 12.75
CA LEU A 86 -7.75 -11.35 13.64
C LEU A 86 -8.96 -10.47 13.96
N ALA A 87 -9.20 -10.25 15.26
CA ALA A 87 -10.23 -9.35 15.73
C ALA A 87 -9.91 -7.89 15.36
N PRO A 88 -10.90 -6.99 15.23
CA PRO A 88 -10.66 -5.57 15.01
C PRO A 88 -9.72 -4.97 16.06
N GLY A 89 -8.71 -4.24 15.60
CA GLY A 89 -7.67 -3.66 16.45
C GLY A 89 -6.53 -4.61 16.81
N ALA A 90 -6.65 -5.91 16.54
CA ALA A 90 -5.59 -6.88 16.77
C ALA A 90 -4.60 -6.92 15.60
N ARG A 91 -3.35 -7.27 15.93
CA ARG A 91 -2.29 -7.54 14.96
C ARG A 91 -1.73 -8.94 15.10
N SER A 92 -1.12 -9.44 14.04
CA SER A 92 -0.26 -10.62 14.12
C SER A 92 1.04 -10.30 14.87
N SER A 93 1.77 -11.37 15.23
CA SER A 93 3.21 -11.25 15.49
C SER A 93 3.91 -10.62 14.28
N ALA A 94 4.94 -9.84 14.57
CA ALA A 94 5.76 -9.25 13.53
C ALA A 94 6.77 -10.28 12.99
N PHE A 95 7.07 -10.18 11.70
CA PHE A 95 7.95 -11.07 10.96
C PHE A 95 8.80 -10.28 9.97
N VAL A 96 9.83 -10.92 9.41
CA VAL A 96 10.71 -10.31 8.39
C VAL A 96 10.51 -11.07 7.09
N PRO A 97 9.77 -10.52 6.10
CA PRO A 97 9.62 -11.15 4.81
C PRO A 97 10.97 -11.21 4.09
N ARG A 98 11.18 -12.28 3.31
CA ARG A 98 12.33 -12.33 2.38
C ARG A 98 12.11 -11.31 1.27
N GLY A 99 13.10 -10.48 1.02
CA GLY A 99 13.03 -9.43 0.01
C GLY A 99 14.37 -8.75 -0.19
N ARG A 100 14.44 -7.85 -1.18
CA ARG A 100 15.66 -7.12 -1.52
C ARG A 100 16.15 -6.21 -0.40
N TYR A 101 15.22 -5.54 0.26
CA TYR A 101 15.50 -4.65 1.39
C TYR A 101 14.78 -5.15 2.64
N PRO A 102 15.47 -5.26 3.78
CA PRO A 102 14.92 -5.89 4.96
C PRO A 102 13.94 -4.94 5.68
N VAL A 103 12.74 -5.44 5.97
CA VAL A 103 11.69 -4.71 6.70
C VAL A 103 11.10 -5.60 7.79
N CYS A 104 10.57 -4.98 8.83
CA CYS A 104 9.68 -5.65 9.77
C CYS A 104 8.24 -5.48 9.28
N SER A 105 7.46 -6.56 9.29
CA SER A 105 6.07 -6.57 8.82
C SER A 105 5.13 -7.28 9.78
N TRP A 106 3.86 -6.88 9.82
CA TRP A 106 2.78 -7.57 10.51
C TRP A 106 1.45 -7.31 9.83
N TYR A 107 0.45 -8.14 10.13
CA TYR A 107 -0.93 -7.92 9.71
C TYR A 107 -1.70 -7.17 10.80
N LEU A 108 -2.55 -6.23 10.41
CA LEU A 108 -3.40 -5.43 11.30
C LEU A 108 -4.84 -5.43 10.78
N ARG A 109 -5.79 -5.74 11.67
CA ARG A 109 -7.22 -5.67 11.35
C ARG A 109 -7.78 -4.31 11.76
N LEU A 110 -8.16 -3.50 10.77
CA LEU A 110 -8.77 -2.18 10.98
C LEU A 110 -10.29 -2.26 11.25
N ARG A 111 -10.98 -3.25 10.67
CA ARG A 111 -12.44 -3.36 10.69
C ARG A 111 -12.89 -4.77 11.00
N GLU A 112 -14.12 -4.90 11.49
CA GLU A 112 -14.75 -6.19 11.68
C GLU A 112 -15.11 -6.83 10.34
N VAL A 113 -14.77 -8.11 10.19
CA VAL A 113 -15.03 -8.87 8.96
C VAL A 113 -16.52 -9.16 8.78
N GLY A 114 -17.22 -9.61 9.83
CA GLY A 114 -18.63 -10.05 9.73
C GLY A 114 -18.84 -11.04 8.56
N ASP A 115 -19.89 -10.83 7.78
CA ASP A 115 -20.21 -11.63 6.58
C ASP A 115 -19.48 -11.16 5.31
N ARG A 116 -18.35 -10.43 5.43
CA ARG A 116 -17.57 -9.93 4.30
C ARG A 116 -16.47 -10.91 3.88
N GLU A 117 -15.77 -10.55 2.81
CA GLU A 117 -14.60 -11.29 2.34
C GLU A 117 -13.49 -11.33 3.42
N PRO A 118 -12.72 -12.42 3.56
CA PRO A 118 -11.77 -12.60 4.68
C PRO A 118 -10.72 -11.49 4.85
N TYR A 119 -10.33 -10.82 3.76
CA TYR A 119 -9.39 -9.71 3.81
C TYR A 119 -10.04 -8.37 4.18
N PHE A 120 -11.36 -8.31 4.41
CA PHE A 120 -12.06 -7.07 4.72
C PHE A 120 -11.46 -6.35 5.94
N GLY A 121 -10.97 -5.15 5.73
CA GLY A 121 -10.26 -4.37 6.74
C GLY A 121 -8.95 -4.99 7.24
N LEU A 122 -8.38 -5.98 6.55
CA LEU A 122 -7.03 -6.48 6.80
C LEU A 122 -6.03 -5.67 5.97
N ILE A 123 -4.98 -5.20 6.62
CA ILE A 123 -3.82 -4.62 5.95
C ILE A 123 -2.56 -5.30 6.46
N ARG A 124 -1.51 -5.29 5.63
CA ARG A 124 -0.16 -5.59 6.06
C ARG A 124 0.62 -4.29 6.23
N VAL A 125 1.28 -4.15 7.37
CA VAL A 125 2.08 -2.98 7.72
C VAL A 125 3.55 -3.32 7.60
N GLU A 126 4.36 -2.38 7.15
CA GLU A 126 5.82 -2.49 7.09
C GLU A 126 6.50 -1.28 7.74
N THR A 127 7.67 -1.49 8.33
CA THR A 127 8.55 -0.46 8.89
C THR A 127 10.00 -0.96 8.89
N ALA A 128 10.96 -0.07 9.16
CA ALA A 128 12.34 -0.47 9.40
C ALA A 128 12.47 -1.52 10.51
N ILE A 129 13.40 -2.47 10.38
CA ILE A 129 13.62 -3.53 11.38
C ILE A 129 13.88 -2.96 12.78
N ALA A 130 14.61 -1.84 12.88
CA ALA A 130 14.87 -1.16 14.14
C ALA A 130 13.59 -0.70 14.88
N ASN A 131 12.48 -0.56 14.16
CA ASN A 131 11.18 -0.18 14.70
C ASN A 131 10.31 -1.37 15.10
N LEU A 132 10.83 -2.61 15.09
CA LEU A 132 10.10 -3.77 15.60
C LEU A 132 9.47 -3.53 16.99
N PRO A 133 10.17 -2.92 17.98
CA PRO A 133 9.56 -2.60 19.28
C PRO A 133 8.39 -1.59 19.21
N LEU A 134 8.23 -0.86 18.10
CA LEU A 134 7.16 0.12 17.90
C LEU A 134 5.91 -0.47 17.25
N ALA A 135 5.88 -1.76 16.88
CA ALA A 135 4.77 -2.35 16.12
C ALA A 135 3.39 -2.11 16.77
N ASP A 136 3.27 -2.21 18.11
CA ASP A 136 2.03 -1.92 18.84
C ASP A 136 1.65 -0.44 18.78
N THR A 137 2.63 0.45 18.91
CA THR A 137 2.40 1.91 18.85
C THR A 137 1.98 2.33 17.45
N LEU A 138 2.67 1.85 16.42
CA LEU A 138 2.33 2.12 15.01
C LEU A 138 0.95 1.58 14.67
N SER A 139 0.59 0.39 15.15
CA SER A 139 -0.75 -0.17 14.95
C SER A 139 -1.84 0.71 15.56
N ARG A 140 -1.63 1.21 16.79
CA ARG A 140 -2.59 2.12 17.44
C ARG A 140 -2.74 3.45 16.69
N TRP A 141 -1.66 4.01 16.17
CA TRP A 141 -1.74 5.22 15.35
C TRP A 141 -2.54 4.96 14.06
N LEU A 142 -2.25 3.88 13.33
CA LEU A 142 -2.97 3.53 12.11
C LEU A 142 -4.47 3.28 12.35
N LEU A 143 -4.84 2.67 13.48
CA LEU A 143 -6.25 2.50 13.87
C LEU A 143 -6.92 3.86 14.12
N ALA A 144 -6.21 4.82 14.73
CA ALA A 144 -6.73 6.17 14.95
C ALA A 144 -6.91 6.93 13.62
N GLU A 145 -5.99 6.78 12.68
CA GLU A 145 -6.05 7.37 11.34
C GLU A 145 -7.17 6.80 10.46
N GLY A 146 -7.86 5.73 10.89
CA GLY A 146 -9.09 5.24 10.26
C GLY A 146 -10.31 6.15 10.46
N ARG A 147 -10.14 7.31 11.11
CA ARG A 147 -11.16 8.34 11.34
C ARG A 147 -10.71 9.70 10.76
N PRO A 148 -11.61 10.43 10.07
CA PRO A 148 -12.97 10.03 9.74
C PRO A 148 -13.04 8.89 8.70
N LEU A 149 -14.21 8.27 8.59
CA LEU A 149 -14.42 7.16 7.67
C LEU A 149 -14.21 7.63 6.22
N SER A 150 -13.56 6.77 5.43
CA SER A 150 -13.23 7.07 4.03
C SER A 150 -14.41 6.95 3.05
N LEU A 151 -15.62 6.77 3.54
CA LEU A 151 -16.83 6.72 2.71
C LEU A 151 -17.01 8.02 1.91
N PRO A 152 -17.45 7.95 0.64
CA PRO A 152 -18.00 6.76 -0.03
C PRO A 152 -16.98 5.89 -0.81
N ASP A 153 -15.66 6.01 -0.55
CA ASP A 153 -14.67 5.16 -1.23
C ASP A 153 -14.95 3.66 -0.96
N SER A 154 -14.97 2.84 -2.00
CA SER A 154 -15.26 1.40 -1.87
C SER A 154 -14.18 0.64 -1.08
N ARG A 155 -12.97 1.20 -0.97
CA ARG A 155 -11.83 0.66 -0.24
C ARG A 155 -11.73 1.19 1.20
N TRP A 156 -12.81 1.79 1.72
CA TRP A 156 -12.85 2.41 3.05
C TRP A 156 -12.46 1.46 4.19
N ASP A 157 -12.59 0.16 3.99
CA ASP A 157 -12.27 -0.87 4.97
C ASP A 157 -10.77 -0.96 5.24
N LYS A 158 -9.95 -0.77 4.19
CA LYS A 158 -8.47 -0.87 4.22
C LYS A 158 -7.76 0.49 4.18
N MET A 159 -8.51 1.59 4.19
CA MET A 159 -7.96 2.94 4.06
C MET A 159 -7.88 3.68 5.38
N ILE A 160 -6.76 4.37 5.57
CA ILE A 160 -6.64 5.46 6.54
C ILE A 160 -6.97 6.80 5.87
N TYR A 161 -7.44 7.75 6.66
CA TYR A 161 -7.90 9.05 6.18
C TYR A 161 -6.80 9.87 5.47
N PRO A 162 -5.54 9.93 5.95
CA PRO A 162 -4.49 10.68 5.26
C PRO A 162 -4.23 10.20 3.82
N ILE A 163 -4.33 8.88 3.57
CA ILE A 163 -4.20 8.34 2.21
C ILE A 163 -5.38 8.79 1.35
N ARG A 164 -6.61 8.73 1.89
CA ARG A 164 -7.79 9.22 1.17
C ARG A 164 -7.61 10.68 0.78
N ASP A 165 -7.23 11.52 1.73
CA ASP A 165 -7.12 12.96 1.53
C ASP A 165 -6.06 13.29 0.47
N CYS A 166 -4.92 12.59 0.52
CA CYS A 166 -3.89 12.66 -0.51
C CYS A 166 -4.43 12.26 -1.89
N GLU A 167 -5.15 11.13 -2.00
CA GLU A 167 -5.74 10.69 -3.26
C GLU A 167 -6.79 11.68 -3.79
N GLN A 168 -7.63 12.28 -2.92
CA GLN A 168 -8.60 13.30 -3.33
C GLN A 168 -7.91 14.56 -3.83
N TYR A 169 -6.85 14.99 -3.16
CA TYR A 169 -6.02 16.10 -3.60
C TYR A 169 -5.40 15.82 -4.98
N LEU A 170 -4.79 14.65 -5.18
CA LEU A 170 -4.21 14.26 -6.47
C LEU A 170 -5.29 14.22 -7.57
N ARG A 171 -6.46 13.65 -7.29
CA ARG A 171 -7.61 13.61 -8.21
C ARG A 171 -8.09 15.00 -8.61
N SER A 172 -8.05 15.97 -7.69
CA SER A 172 -8.39 17.37 -8.01
C SER A 172 -7.40 18.04 -8.97
N ARG A 173 -6.18 17.49 -9.09
CA ARG A 173 -5.15 17.94 -10.02
C ARG A 173 -5.19 17.19 -11.36
N GLU A 174 -5.93 16.09 -11.45
CA GLU A 174 -6.04 15.32 -12.69
C GLU A 174 -6.75 16.17 -13.77
N PRO A 175 -6.27 16.16 -15.03
CA PRO A 175 -6.99 16.79 -16.13
C PRO A 175 -8.41 16.21 -16.22
N THR A 176 -9.41 17.09 -16.32
CA THR A 176 -10.80 16.65 -16.41
C THR A 176 -10.99 15.80 -17.68
N ARG A 177 -11.72 14.67 -17.59
CA ARG A 177 -12.00 13.79 -18.75
C ARG A 177 -12.60 14.55 -19.95
N VAL A 178 -13.30 15.66 -19.69
CA VAL A 178 -13.89 16.55 -20.69
C VAL A 178 -12.83 17.16 -21.64
N ASN A 179 -11.57 17.31 -21.20
CA ASN A 179 -10.48 17.84 -22.04
C ASN A 179 -9.94 16.83 -23.07
N PHE A 180 -10.36 15.56 -23.01
CA PHE A 180 -10.03 14.56 -24.02
C PHE A 180 -11.28 14.29 -24.86
N GLY A 181 -11.56 15.19 -25.82
CA GLY A 181 -12.78 15.20 -26.65
C GLY A 181 -13.02 14.01 -27.58
N TRP A 182 -12.51 12.81 -27.26
CA TRP A 182 -12.60 11.60 -28.09
C TRP A 182 -12.96 10.32 -27.30
N LEU A 183 -13.50 10.44 -26.08
CA LEU A 183 -13.97 9.30 -25.27
C LEU A 183 -15.45 9.44 -24.82
N GLY A 184 -16.28 10.03 -25.68
CA GLY A 184 -17.75 10.06 -25.54
C GLY A 184 -18.42 9.04 -26.43
#